data_AF-A0A9D6TGY5-F1
#
_entry.id   AF-A0A9D6TGY5-F1
#
_cell.length_a   1.000
_cell.length_b   1.000
_cell.length_c   1.000
_cell.angle_alpha   90.00
_cell.angle_beta   90.00
_cell.angle_gamma   90.00
#
_symmetry.space_group_name_H-M   'P 1'
#
loop_
_entity.id
_entity.type
_entity.pdbx_description
1 polymer ?
#
loop_
_entity_poly.entity_id
_entity_poly.type
_entity_poly.pdbx_seq_one_letter_code
_entity_poly.pdbx_strand_id
1 'polypeptide(L)'
;MKTLLLFGTMMLPAFGGETLRPLETPAAWKFDDRAAWVWSKDGSAAVLSVTRQSDFKPKVRRPFNLAWLATADWKSFTLTVDARLTKFDAGNNDLCLAFARQEDTRFYYAHLGEFKNLEIQGERK
;
A
#
# COMPACT_ATOMS: atom_id res chain seq x y z
N MET A 1 -61.43 16.77 -8.34
CA MET A 1 -60.45 15.71 -8.01
C MET A 1 -59.07 16.24 -8.40
N LYS A 2 -58.21 16.55 -7.43
CA LYS A 2 -56.85 17.07 -7.66
C LYS A 2 -55.86 15.96 -7.30
N THR A 3 -55.22 15.39 -8.31
CA THR A 3 -54.15 14.40 -8.13
C THR A 3 -52.83 15.16 -7.93
N LEU A 4 -52.24 15.03 -6.75
CA LEU A 4 -50.92 15.59 -6.43
C LEU A 4 -49.87 14.49 -6.68
N LEU A 5 -49.02 14.67 -7.68
CA LEU A 5 -47.89 13.79 -7.94
C LEU A 5 -46.71 14.21 -7.05
N LEU A 6 -46.36 13.39 -6.06
CA LEU A 6 -45.10 13.53 -5.32
C LEU A 6 -43.96 12.96 -6.17
N PHE A 7 -43.07 13.83 -6.64
CA PHE A 7 -41.75 13.43 -7.11
C PHE A 7 -40.87 13.16 -5.90
N GLY A 8 -40.70 11.88 -5.54
CA GLY A 8 -39.68 11.46 -4.59
C GLY A 8 -38.31 11.63 -5.22
N THR A 9 -37.52 12.59 -4.76
CA THR A 9 -36.09 12.68 -5.06
C THR A 9 -35.42 11.42 -4.51
N MET A 10 -35.10 10.47 -5.39
CA MET A 10 -34.27 9.34 -5.05
C MET A 10 -32.84 9.86 -4.89
N MET A 11 -32.44 10.11 -3.65
CA MET A 11 -31.07 10.44 -3.32
C MET A 11 -30.23 9.19 -3.54
N LEU A 12 -29.56 9.12 -4.69
CA LEU A 12 -28.54 8.10 -4.95
C LEU A 12 -27.43 8.28 -3.91
N PRO A 13 -26.99 7.22 -3.20
CA PRO A 13 -25.85 7.32 -2.32
C PRO A 13 -24.64 7.71 -3.17
N ALA A 14 -24.05 8.87 -2.87
CA ALA A 14 -22.75 9.21 -3.40
C ALA A 14 -21.77 8.17 -2.85
N PHE A 15 -21.30 7.27 -3.70
CA PHE A 15 -20.13 6.43 -3.42
C PHE A 15 -18.90 7.33 -3.42
N GLY A 16 -18.75 8.16 -2.39
CA GLY A 16 -17.52 8.90 -2.13
C GLY A 16 -16.48 7.92 -1.63
N GLY A 17 -15.58 7.47 -2.48
CA GLY A 17 -14.42 6.68 -2.05
C GLY A 17 -13.54 7.51 -1.13
N GLU A 18 -13.21 6.99 0.05
CA GLU A 18 -12.24 7.62 0.95
C GLU A 18 -10.85 7.60 0.30
N THR A 19 -10.25 8.77 0.11
CA THR A 19 -8.86 8.88 -0.35
C THR A 19 -7.96 8.97 0.88
N LEU A 20 -7.14 7.95 1.08
CA LEU A 20 -6.10 7.96 2.11
C LEU A 20 -4.76 8.44 1.55
N ARG A 21 -3.99 9.13 2.39
CA ARG A 21 -2.56 9.42 2.19
C ARG A 21 -1.75 8.68 3.27
N PRO A 22 -1.51 7.36 3.11
CA PRO A 22 -0.94 6.52 4.17
C PRO A 22 0.34 7.07 4.81
N LEU A 23 1.26 7.60 4.01
CA LEU A 23 2.55 8.06 4.50
C LEU A 23 2.49 9.37 5.29
N GLU A 24 1.37 10.10 5.23
CA GLU A 24 1.10 11.31 6.02
C GLU A 24 0.56 11.01 7.43
N THR A 25 0.29 9.73 7.74
CA THR A 25 -0.24 9.30 9.05
C THR A 25 0.67 8.30 9.77
N PRO A 26 1.91 8.67 10.15
CA PRO A 26 2.88 7.71 10.71
C PRO A 26 2.40 6.93 11.94
N ALA A 27 1.52 7.54 12.74
CA ALA A 27 0.95 6.93 13.94
C ALA A 27 -0.01 5.77 13.63
N ALA A 28 -0.59 5.72 12.42
CA ALA A 28 -1.49 4.65 12.01
C ALA A 28 -0.76 3.36 11.61
N TRP A 29 0.56 3.39 11.45
CA TRP A 29 1.33 2.24 11.01
C TRP A 29 1.83 1.37 12.17
N LYS A 30 1.63 0.07 12.02
CA LYS A 30 2.14 -0.99 12.89
C LYS A 30 3.30 -1.68 12.24
N PHE A 31 4.35 -1.92 13.01
CA PHE A 31 5.61 -2.52 12.56
C PHE A 31 5.92 -3.71 13.44
N ASP A 32 6.30 -4.84 12.83
CA ASP A 32 6.82 -5.98 13.58
C ASP A 32 8.19 -5.65 14.20
N ASP A 33 8.95 -4.77 13.56
CA ASP A 33 10.21 -4.20 14.06
C ASP A 33 10.33 -2.74 13.65
N ARG A 34 9.92 -1.82 14.54
CA ARG A 34 9.93 -0.37 14.28
C ARG A 34 11.33 0.16 13.95
N ALA A 35 12.39 -0.42 14.51
CA ALA A 35 13.75 0.07 14.33
C ALA A 35 14.36 -0.30 12.96
N ALA A 36 13.67 -1.13 12.17
CA ALA A 36 14.04 -1.41 10.77
C ALA A 36 13.51 -0.36 9.79
N TRP A 37 12.67 0.58 10.24
CA TRP A 37 11.96 1.53 9.41
C TRP A 37 12.28 2.97 9.79
N VAL A 38 12.40 3.82 8.78
CA VAL A 38 12.67 5.26 8.95
C VAL A 38 11.66 6.05 8.11
N TRP A 39 11.05 7.05 8.73
CA TRP A 39 10.34 8.10 8.01
C TRP A 39 11.30 9.21 7.61
N SER A 40 11.18 9.66 6.37
CA SER A 40 11.93 10.79 5.85
C SER A 40 11.06 11.61 4.91
N LYS A 41 11.66 12.63 4.28
CA LYS A 41 11.04 13.43 3.22
C LYS A 41 11.92 13.42 1.99
N ASP A 42 11.30 13.34 0.82
CA ASP A 42 11.91 13.64 -0.49
C ASP A 42 11.14 14.83 -1.08
N GLY A 43 11.71 16.03 -0.93
CA GLY A 43 10.97 17.28 -1.16
C GLY A 43 9.76 17.42 -0.23
N SER A 44 8.56 17.53 -0.81
CA SER A 44 7.30 17.58 -0.06
C SER A 44 6.70 16.20 0.24
N ALA A 45 7.20 15.13 -0.40
CA ALA A 45 6.66 13.79 -0.23
C ALA A 45 7.19 13.13 1.04
N ALA A 46 6.30 12.52 1.83
CA ALA A 46 6.69 11.65 2.94
C ALA A 46 7.16 10.29 2.37
N VAL A 47 8.28 9.79 2.89
CA VAL A 47 8.88 8.52 2.46
C VAL A 47 9.02 7.61 3.67
N LEU A 48 8.66 6.33 3.50
CA LEU A 48 8.90 5.27 4.47
C LEU A 48 9.93 4.30 3.89
N SER A 49 11.10 4.21 4.52
CA SER A 49 12.22 3.40 4.04
C SER A 49 12.52 2.26 5.01
N VAL A 50 12.87 1.10 4.46
CA VAL A 50 13.48 0.01 5.23
C VAL A 50 15.00 0.17 5.17
N THR A 51 15.68 0.16 6.31
CA THR A 51 17.13 0.41 6.40
C THR A 51 17.93 -0.84 6.75
N ARG A 52 17.26 -1.86 7.30
CA ARG A 52 17.84 -3.15 7.65
C ARG A 52 16.77 -4.24 7.58
N GLN A 53 17.21 -5.48 7.44
CA GLN A 53 16.31 -6.62 7.62
C GLN A 53 15.84 -6.67 9.08
N SER A 54 14.55 -6.98 9.29
CA SER A 54 14.00 -7.17 10.63
C SER A 54 14.57 -8.43 11.28
N ASP A 55 14.72 -8.39 12.60
CA ASP A 55 15.06 -9.57 13.42
C ASP A 55 13.85 -10.52 13.61
N PHE A 56 12.65 -10.09 13.22
CA PHE A 56 11.44 -10.89 13.26
C PHE A 56 11.55 -12.10 12.32
N LYS A 57 11.21 -13.28 12.85
CA LYS A 57 11.24 -14.55 12.10
C LYS A 57 9.80 -15.05 11.88
N PRO A 58 9.24 -14.89 10.67
CA PRO A 58 7.90 -15.39 10.38
C PRO A 58 7.88 -16.92 10.40
N LYS A 59 6.77 -17.51 10.88
CA LYS A 59 6.65 -18.97 11.10
C LYS A 59 6.61 -19.79 9.81
N VAL A 60 6.16 -19.23 8.69
CA VAL A 60 5.78 -20.02 7.50
C VAL A 60 6.42 -19.53 6.20
N ARG A 61 6.73 -18.23 6.07
CA ARG A 61 7.33 -17.65 4.86
C ARG A 61 7.83 -16.22 5.07
N ARG A 62 8.85 -15.83 4.30
CA ARG A 62 9.23 -14.42 4.04
C ARG A 62 8.03 -13.66 3.42
N PRO A 63 7.87 -12.34 3.57
CA PRO A 63 8.89 -11.31 3.84
C PRO A 63 9.20 -11.06 5.32
N PHE A 64 10.43 -10.58 5.60
CA PHE A 64 10.90 -10.28 6.97
C PHE A 64 10.44 -8.92 7.49
N ASN A 65 10.24 -7.96 6.59
CA ASN A 65 9.88 -6.60 6.93
C ASN A 65 8.48 -6.29 6.41
N LEU A 66 7.50 -6.25 7.30
CA LEU A 66 6.14 -5.79 7.00
C LEU A 66 5.79 -4.60 7.89
N ALA A 67 5.10 -3.63 7.28
CA ALA A 67 4.51 -2.49 7.95
C ALA A 67 3.04 -2.43 7.52
N TRP A 68 2.14 -2.38 8.49
CA TRP A 68 0.70 -2.44 8.25
C TRP A 68 0.04 -1.14 8.66
N LEU A 69 -0.58 -0.45 7.71
CA LEU A 69 -1.45 0.68 7.99
C LEU A 69 -2.73 0.19 8.68
N ALA A 70 -3.08 0.78 9.81
CA ALA A 70 -4.37 0.57 10.43
C ALA A 70 -5.44 1.36 9.65
N THR A 71 -6.36 0.63 9.02
CA THR A 71 -7.48 1.20 8.25
C THR A 71 -8.79 0.54 8.65
N ALA A 72 -9.90 1.07 8.14
CA ALA A 72 -11.15 0.33 8.06
C ALA A 72 -11.01 -0.88 7.11
N ASP A 73 -11.94 -1.83 7.18
CA ASP A 73 -12.00 -2.97 6.26
C ASP A 73 -12.52 -2.54 4.89
N TRP A 74 -11.75 -2.85 3.84
CA TRP A 74 -12.04 -2.42 2.48
C TRP A 74 -12.43 -3.60 1.60
N LYS A 75 -13.57 -3.50 0.89
CA LYS A 75 -14.00 -4.51 -0.09
C LYS A 75 -13.29 -4.37 -1.44
N SER A 76 -13.04 -3.14 -1.87
CA SER A 76 -12.38 -2.80 -3.13
C SER A 76 -11.64 -1.48 -2.97
N PHE A 77 -10.44 -1.38 -3.54
CA PHE A 77 -9.64 -0.17 -3.50
C PHE A 77 -8.69 -0.08 -4.69
N THR A 78 -8.21 1.13 -4.94
CA THR A 78 -7.07 1.38 -5.83
C THR A 78 -5.89 1.81 -4.98
N LEU A 79 -4.75 1.17 -5.17
CA LEU A 79 -3.50 1.51 -4.51
C LEU A 79 -2.51 2.03 -5.55
N THR A 80 -2.12 3.29 -5.41
CA THR A 80 -1.06 3.92 -6.22
C THR A 80 0.14 4.16 -5.31
N VAL A 81 1.31 3.65 -5.69
CA VAL A 81 2.53 3.73 -4.89
C VAL A 81 3.71 4.09 -5.78
N ASP A 82 4.47 5.10 -5.36
CA ASP A 82 5.81 5.34 -5.87
C ASP A 82 6.80 4.51 -5.04
N ALA A 83 7.41 3.51 -5.68
CA ALA A 83 8.32 2.57 -5.04
C ALA A 83 9.73 2.74 -5.61
N ARG A 84 10.75 2.68 -4.75
CA ARG A 84 12.16 2.74 -5.15
C ARG A 84 12.94 1.63 -4.46
N LEU A 85 13.64 0.81 -5.24
CA LEU A 85 14.66 -0.09 -4.74
C LEU A 85 16.00 0.67 -4.69
N THR A 86 16.73 0.59 -3.58
CA THR A 86 18.01 1.33 -3.38
C THR A 86 19.22 0.42 -3.26
N LYS A 87 19.01 -0.91 -3.30
CA LYS A 87 20.05 -1.92 -3.14
C LYS A 87 19.95 -2.91 -4.31
N PHE A 88 21.07 -3.09 -5.01
CA PHE A 88 21.18 -3.79 -6.31
C PHE A 88 22.42 -4.70 -6.36
N ASP A 89 22.72 -5.39 -5.27
CA ASP A 89 24.02 -6.04 -5.02
C ASP A 89 23.95 -7.59 -4.93
N ALA A 90 23.14 -8.20 -5.80
CA ALA A 90 23.05 -9.63 -6.08
C ALA A 90 22.10 -10.47 -5.20
N GLY A 91 20.89 -10.67 -5.74
CA GLY A 91 20.03 -11.83 -5.49
C GLY A 91 18.98 -11.63 -4.40
N ASN A 92 17.73 -11.44 -4.84
CA ASN A 92 16.51 -11.31 -4.01
C ASN A 92 16.32 -9.96 -3.31
N ASN A 93 16.77 -8.86 -3.93
CA ASN A 93 16.34 -7.52 -3.53
C ASN A 93 14.93 -7.27 -4.07
N ASP A 94 13.94 -7.50 -3.20
CA ASP A 94 12.54 -7.44 -3.56
C ASP A 94 11.83 -6.37 -2.73
N LEU A 95 11.05 -5.52 -3.40
CA LEU A 95 10.09 -4.65 -2.75
C LEU A 95 8.72 -5.32 -2.80
N CYS A 96 8.11 -5.55 -1.63
CA CYS A 96 6.78 -6.15 -1.55
C CYS A 96 5.75 -5.10 -1.10
N LEU A 97 4.64 -5.01 -1.84
CA LEU A 97 3.46 -4.25 -1.43
C LEU A 97 2.42 -5.23 -0.89
N ALA A 98 2.26 -5.29 0.42
CA ALA A 98 1.32 -6.20 1.08
C ALA A 98 -0.02 -5.50 1.36
N PHE A 99 -1.14 -6.19 1.13
CA PHE A 99 -2.48 -5.63 1.26
C PHE A 99 -3.55 -6.68 1.60
N ALA A 100 -4.71 -6.19 2.07
CA ALA A 100 -5.85 -6.99 2.51
C ALA A 100 -5.48 -8.12 3.49
N ARG A 101 -4.74 -7.76 4.55
CA ARG A 101 -4.37 -8.67 5.63
C ARG A 101 -5.60 -9.11 6.41
N GLN A 102 -5.74 -10.42 6.59
CA GLN A 102 -6.72 -11.03 7.48
C GLN A 102 -6.04 -11.60 8.74
N GLU A 103 -4.81 -12.10 8.60
CA GLU A 103 -3.95 -12.62 9.66
C GLU A 103 -2.48 -12.62 9.18
N ASP A 104 -1.54 -12.99 10.04
CA ASP A 104 -0.09 -12.97 9.78
C ASP A 104 0.36 -13.80 8.58
N THR A 105 -0.45 -14.78 8.15
CA THR A 105 -0.15 -15.70 7.05
C THR A 105 -1.12 -15.60 5.87
N ARG A 106 -2.16 -14.74 5.98
CA ARG A 106 -3.22 -14.60 4.97
C ARG A 106 -3.39 -13.13 4.60
N PHE A 107 -2.68 -12.77 3.53
CA PHE A 107 -2.69 -11.46 2.90
C PHE A 107 -2.24 -11.63 1.45
N TYR A 108 -2.53 -10.63 0.61
CA TYR A 108 -2.00 -10.57 -0.74
C TYR A 108 -0.75 -9.70 -0.76
N TYR A 109 0.15 -9.96 -1.70
CA TYR A 109 1.26 -9.05 -1.96
C TYR A 109 1.59 -8.99 -3.45
N ALA A 110 1.97 -7.80 -3.91
CA ALA A 110 2.64 -7.61 -5.18
C ALA A 110 4.15 -7.62 -4.93
N HIS A 111 4.88 -8.36 -5.76
CA HIS A 111 6.33 -8.51 -5.67
C HIS A 111 6.99 -7.70 -6.79
N LEU A 112 7.82 -6.74 -6.40
CA LEU A 112 8.62 -5.92 -7.31
C LEU A 112 10.08 -6.32 -7.12
N GLY A 113 10.48 -7.36 -7.84
CA GLY A 113 11.85 -7.82 -7.86
C GLY A 113 12.75 -6.93 -8.71
N GLU A 114 14.05 -6.95 -8.39
CA GLU A 114 15.11 -6.45 -9.25
C GLU A 114 15.16 -7.25 -10.57
N PHE A 115 14.37 -6.86 -11.58
CA PHE A 115 14.52 -7.41 -12.93
C PHE A 115 15.54 -6.56 -13.71
N LYS A 116 16.68 -7.18 -14.07
CA LYS A 116 17.68 -6.59 -14.98
C LYS A 116 17.02 -6.31 -16.34
N ASN A 117 17.06 -5.03 -16.76
CA ASN A 117 16.64 -4.50 -18.05
C ASN A 117 15.20 -4.83 -18.49
N LEU A 118 14.27 -3.93 -18.20
CA LEU A 118 13.02 -3.79 -18.95
C LEU A 118 13.10 -2.49 -19.75
N GLU A 119 13.50 -2.58 -21.02
CA GLU A 119 13.44 -1.46 -21.97
C GLU A 119 12.00 -1.42 -22.51
N ILE A 120 11.17 -0.52 -21.97
CA ILE A 120 9.82 -0.28 -22.52
C ILE A 120 9.94 0.84 -23.56
N GLN A 121 10.03 0.49 -24.84
CA GLN A 121 9.68 1.40 -25.92
C GLN A 121 8.16 1.54 -25.98
N GLY A 122 7.65 2.73 -25.71
CA GLY A 122 6.25 3.08 -25.89
C GLY A 122 6.13 4.32 -26.77
N GLU A 123 5.54 4.17 -27.95
CA GLU A 123 5.09 5.31 -28.75
C GLU A 123 3.79 5.87 -28.16
N ARG A 124 3.71 7.21 -28.04
CA ARG A 124 2.47 7.88 -27.67
C ARG A 124 1.48 7.78 -28.83
N LYS A 125 0.24 7.36 -28.54
CA LYS A 125 -0.91 7.68 -29.39
C LYS A 125 -1.33 9.13 -29.17
#